data_AF-A0A178AFQ8-F1
#
_entry.id   AF-A0A178AFQ8-F1
#
_cell.length_a   1.000
_cell.length_b   1.000
_cell.length_c   1.000
_cell.angle_alpha   90.00
_cell.angle_beta   90.00
_cell.angle_gamma   90.00
#
_symmetry.space_group_name_H-M   'P 1'
#
loop_
_entity.id
_entity.type
_entity.pdbx_description
1 polymer ?
#
loop_
_entity_poly.entity_id
_entity_poly.type
_entity_poly.pdbx_seq_one_letter_code
_entity_poly.pdbx_strand_id
1 'polypeptide(L)'
;MGDCVLSDTDENRPPMGSLPKDGDTVVEVGPDRRKNYIDKFNLYVYWLYNQKLPPSNDWDKWDEAIDLPASAYEDEMIVRLKAYALADRFLDFNFGKATAQSIVDQTNHYLWYPREIVEFVTWAFENVPFRSPILQLKVNEFCHFWDEYCLDGYDVRALHEMPLSFTFRVVLRLRERLHWPDGMEHEEACYLEHISEDETEACSKLHHVKYDESTDYGNLREVHDMFY
;
A
#
# COMPACT_ATOMS: atom_id res chain seq x y z
N MET A 1 22.42 -10.65 -13.15
CA MET A 1 23.58 -9.92 -12.62
C MET A 1 24.02 -8.92 -13.67
N GLY A 2 23.37 -7.75 -13.68
CA GLY A 2 23.74 -6.63 -14.54
C GLY A 2 24.51 -5.62 -13.71
N ASP A 3 25.65 -5.16 -14.23
CA ASP A 3 26.52 -4.20 -13.57
C ASP A 3 25.84 -2.83 -13.52
N CYS A 4 25.52 -2.35 -12.32
CA CYS A 4 25.16 -0.95 -12.07
C CYS A 4 26.43 -0.10 -12.16
N VAL A 5 26.61 0.55 -13.29
CA VAL A 5 27.67 1.55 -13.50
C VAL A 5 27.28 2.81 -12.73
N LEU A 6 27.94 3.04 -11.59
CA LEU A 6 27.92 4.31 -10.87
C LEU A 6 28.63 5.36 -11.73
N SER A 7 27.86 6.26 -12.33
CA SER A 7 28.42 7.47 -12.95
C SER A 7 28.69 8.52 -11.86
N ASP A 8 29.90 8.49 -11.31
CA ASP A 8 30.47 9.64 -10.62
C ASP A 8 30.68 10.77 -11.63
N THR A 9 29.96 11.88 -11.47
CA THR A 9 30.39 13.26 -11.77
C THR A 9 29.21 14.22 -11.59
N ASP A 10 29.10 14.85 -10.41
CA ASP A 10 28.35 16.09 -10.25
C ASP A 10 29.28 17.21 -9.76
N GLU A 11 30.14 17.66 -10.68
CA GLU A 11 30.97 18.88 -10.52
C GLU A 11 30.21 20.16 -10.91
N ASN A 12 28.88 20.12 -11.10
CA ASN A 12 28.10 21.27 -11.57
C ASN A 12 26.97 21.69 -10.61
N ARG A 13 27.26 21.76 -9.30
CA ARG A 13 26.36 22.44 -8.37
C ARG A 13 26.41 23.96 -8.59
N PRO A 14 25.27 24.61 -8.93
CA PRO A 14 25.22 26.07 -9.00
C PRO A 14 25.41 26.69 -7.61
N PRO A 15 26.00 27.91 -7.53
CA PRO A 15 26.21 28.59 -6.26
C PRO A 15 24.88 28.85 -5.55
N MET A 16 24.86 28.62 -4.23
CA MET A 16 23.73 28.89 -3.35
C MET A 16 23.19 30.31 -3.58
N GLY A 17 21.95 30.38 -4.08
CA GLY A 17 21.20 31.61 -4.25
C GLY A 17 21.02 32.34 -2.92
N SER A 18 21.23 33.65 -2.97
CA SER A 18 21.02 34.60 -1.88
C SER A 18 19.65 34.47 -1.23
N LEU A 19 19.64 34.53 0.11
CA LEU A 19 18.46 34.55 0.97
C LEU A 19 17.43 35.62 0.53
N PRO A 20 16.13 35.29 0.51
CA PRO A 20 15.07 36.28 0.29
C PRO A 20 15.10 37.34 1.38
N LYS A 21 14.97 38.61 0.98
CA LYS A 21 14.81 39.73 1.89
C LYS A 21 13.41 39.67 2.52
N ASP A 22 13.36 39.83 3.85
CA ASP A 22 12.16 39.98 4.66
C ASP A 22 11.15 40.92 4.00
N GLY A 23 9.90 40.46 3.80
CA GLY A 23 8.86 41.33 3.27
C GLY A 23 7.47 40.77 3.09
N ASP A 24 7.30 39.51 2.65
CA ASP A 24 5.97 38.96 2.36
C ASP A 24 5.72 37.68 3.15
N THR A 25 4.87 37.78 4.17
CA THR A 25 4.30 36.60 4.84
C THR A 25 3.34 35.93 3.87
N VAL A 26 3.86 35.04 3.03
CA VAL A 26 3.02 34.10 2.29
C VAL A 26 2.41 33.17 3.33
N VAL A 27 1.13 33.42 3.64
CA VAL A 27 0.33 32.45 4.38
C VAL A 27 0.15 31.26 3.44
N GLU A 28 1.01 30.25 3.59
CA GLU A 28 0.77 28.95 3.01
C GLU A 28 -0.54 28.44 3.61
N VAL A 29 -1.62 28.60 2.86
CA VAL A 29 -2.90 27.95 3.16
C VAL A 29 -2.62 26.47 3.01
N GLY A 30 -2.41 25.80 4.14
CA GLY A 30 -2.19 24.35 4.18
C GLY A 30 -3.27 23.61 3.37
N PRO A 31 -2.95 22.44 2.81
CA PRO A 31 -3.82 21.73 1.89
C PRO A 31 -5.25 21.64 2.46
N ASP A 32 -6.22 22.07 1.67
CA ASP A 32 -7.64 22.14 2.07
C ASP A 32 -8.13 20.74 2.41
N ARG A 33 -8.18 20.42 3.72
CA ARG A 33 -8.59 19.12 4.26
C ARG A 33 -9.96 18.65 3.77
N ARG A 34 -10.79 19.55 3.22
CA ARG A 34 -12.08 19.19 2.62
C ARG A 34 -11.94 18.30 1.40
N LYS A 35 -10.82 18.36 0.67
CA LYS A 35 -10.61 17.55 -0.54
C LYS A 35 -10.48 16.05 -0.22
N ASN A 36 -9.71 15.70 0.81
CA ASN A 36 -9.42 14.29 1.19
C ASN A 36 -10.65 13.44 1.60
N TYR A 37 -11.82 14.05 1.81
CA TYR A 37 -13.06 13.32 2.14
C TYR A 37 -13.94 13.05 0.92
N ILE A 38 -13.83 13.87 -0.13
CA ILE A 38 -14.72 13.83 -1.30
C ILE A 38 -14.40 12.60 -2.15
N ASP A 39 -13.12 12.29 -2.31
CA ASP A 39 -12.61 11.31 -3.26
C ASP A 39 -13.09 9.87 -2.99
N LYS A 40 -12.91 9.38 -1.76
CA LYS A 40 -13.39 8.03 -1.35
C LYS A 40 -14.91 7.92 -1.32
N PHE A 41 -15.61 9.02 -1.06
CA PHE A 41 -17.07 9.04 -1.04
C PHE A 41 -17.63 8.99 -2.46
N ASN A 42 -17.04 9.74 -3.39
CA ASN A 42 -17.39 9.69 -4.81
C ASN A 42 -17.20 8.29 -5.37
N LEU A 43 -16.09 7.62 -5.04
CA LEU A 43 -15.88 6.23 -5.44
C LEU A 43 -16.95 5.29 -4.87
N TYR A 44 -17.37 5.49 -3.62
CA TYR A 44 -18.47 4.72 -3.03
C TYR A 44 -19.81 4.99 -3.72
N VAL A 45 -20.11 6.25 -4.06
CA VAL A 45 -21.30 6.61 -4.84
C VAL A 45 -21.26 5.95 -6.21
N TYR A 46 -20.13 6.01 -6.91
CA TYR A 46 -19.91 5.32 -8.18
C TYR A 46 -20.19 3.82 -8.05
N TRP A 47 -19.67 3.19 -6.99
CA TRP A 47 -19.95 1.79 -6.68
C TRP A 47 -21.43 1.53 -6.47
N LEU A 48 -22.16 2.36 -5.72
CA LEU A 48 -23.59 2.18 -5.49
C LEU A 48 -24.39 2.17 -6.80
N TYR A 49 -24.03 3.02 -7.76
CA TYR A 49 -24.71 3.08 -9.06
C TYR A 49 -24.31 1.96 -10.03
N ASN A 50 -23.04 1.59 -10.06
CA ASN A 50 -22.50 0.67 -11.08
C ASN A 50 -22.34 -0.77 -10.59
N GLN A 51 -22.33 -0.98 -9.26
CA GLN A 51 -22.04 -2.25 -8.58
C GLN A 51 -20.70 -2.89 -9.03
N LYS A 52 -19.79 -2.04 -9.52
CA LYS A 52 -18.46 -2.39 -10.03
C LYS A 52 -17.53 -1.20 -9.81
N LEU A 53 -16.28 -1.48 -9.46
CA LEU A 53 -15.22 -0.47 -9.51
C LEU A 53 -14.71 -0.31 -10.95
N PRO A 54 -14.11 0.83 -11.30
CA PRO A 54 -13.34 0.94 -12.54
C PRO A 54 -12.26 -0.17 -12.61
N PRO A 55 -11.97 -0.72 -13.81
CA PRO A 55 -10.88 -1.68 -13.96
C PRO A 55 -9.58 -1.11 -13.42
N SER A 56 -8.74 -1.95 -12.81
CA SER A 56 -7.55 -1.44 -12.12
C SER A 56 -6.64 -0.62 -13.05
N ASN A 57 -6.52 -1.01 -14.30
CA ASN A 57 -5.66 -0.39 -15.32
C ASN A 57 -6.32 0.69 -16.19
N ASP A 58 -7.55 1.13 -15.86
CA ASP A 58 -8.31 2.10 -16.66
C ASP A 58 -8.36 3.46 -15.95
N TRP A 59 -7.28 4.22 -16.09
CA TRP A 59 -7.06 5.47 -15.35
C TRP A 59 -8.13 6.53 -15.62
N ASP A 60 -8.60 6.65 -16.87
CA ASP A 60 -9.63 7.63 -17.25
C ASP A 60 -10.94 7.39 -16.48
N LYS A 61 -11.29 6.12 -16.23
CA LYS A 61 -12.48 5.78 -15.44
C LYS A 61 -12.27 5.97 -13.94
N TRP A 62 -11.05 5.81 -13.44
CA TRP A 62 -10.73 6.14 -12.05
C TRP A 62 -10.87 7.65 -11.82
N ASP A 63 -10.35 8.47 -12.74
CA ASP A 63 -10.49 9.92 -12.69
C ASP A 63 -11.98 10.33 -12.73
N GLU A 64 -12.79 9.71 -13.61
CA GLU A 64 -14.24 9.94 -13.66
C GLU A 64 -14.93 9.53 -12.34
N ALA A 65 -14.57 8.38 -11.77
CA ALA A 65 -15.22 7.85 -10.57
C ALA A 65 -14.89 8.64 -9.30
N ILE A 66 -13.68 9.20 -9.21
CA ILE A 66 -13.23 9.95 -8.03
C ILE A 66 -13.57 11.45 -8.18
N ASP A 67 -13.72 11.95 -9.41
CA ASP A 67 -13.94 13.38 -9.73
C ASP A 67 -12.75 14.24 -9.24
N LEU A 68 -11.52 13.75 -9.45
CA LEU A 68 -10.32 14.47 -9.05
C LEU A 68 -9.98 15.56 -10.08
N PRO A 69 -9.65 16.79 -9.64
CA PRO A 69 -9.04 17.75 -10.54
C PRO A 69 -7.67 17.22 -10.97
N ALA A 70 -7.32 17.36 -12.24
CA ALA A 70 -6.05 16.88 -12.83
C ALA A 70 -4.75 17.36 -12.12
N SER A 71 -4.85 18.29 -11.16
CA SER A 71 -3.73 18.76 -10.34
C SER A 71 -3.61 18.05 -8.98
N ALA A 72 -4.58 17.21 -8.59
CA ALA A 72 -4.64 16.52 -7.32
C ALA A 72 -4.42 15.03 -7.54
N TYR A 73 -3.23 14.68 -8.02
CA TYR A 73 -2.77 13.29 -7.96
C TYR A 73 -2.45 12.96 -6.50
N GLU A 74 -3.49 12.73 -5.68
CA GLU A 74 -3.29 11.81 -4.56
C GLU A 74 -2.85 10.47 -5.15
N ASP A 75 -1.92 9.79 -4.49
CA ASP A 75 -1.52 8.45 -4.87
C ASP A 75 -2.78 7.57 -4.90
N GLU A 76 -3.15 7.07 -6.07
CA GLU A 76 -4.36 6.27 -6.26
C GLU A 76 -4.46 5.09 -5.29
N MET A 77 -3.32 4.53 -4.89
CA MET A 77 -3.27 3.48 -3.89
C MET A 77 -3.85 3.95 -2.54
N ILE A 78 -3.61 5.20 -2.16
CA ILE A 78 -4.21 5.79 -0.95
C ILE A 78 -5.72 5.92 -1.09
N VAL A 79 -6.24 6.24 -2.28
CA VAL A 79 -7.70 6.34 -2.52
C VAL A 79 -8.35 4.98 -2.40
N ARG A 80 -7.77 3.94 -3.01
CA ARG A 80 -8.26 2.55 -2.89
C ARG A 80 -8.27 2.07 -1.45
N LEU A 81 -7.20 2.37 -0.70
CA LEU A 81 -7.11 2.00 0.71
C LEU A 81 -8.11 2.78 1.58
N LYS A 82 -8.27 4.07 1.32
CA LYS A 82 -9.30 4.92 1.95
C LYS A 82 -10.71 4.40 1.68
N ALA A 83 -10.97 3.91 0.48
CA ALA A 83 -12.24 3.29 0.10
C ALA A 83 -12.46 1.95 0.81
N TYR A 84 -11.42 1.11 0.92
CA TYR A 84 -11.49 -0.12 1.70
C TYR A 84 -11.80 0.15 3.19
N ALA A 85 -11.12 1.12 3.82
CA ALA A 85 -11.42 1.54 5.19
C ALA A 85 -12.83 2.14 5.35
N LEU A 86 -13.35 2.80 4.30
CA LEU A 86 -14.73 3.29 4.29
C LEU A 86 -15.74 2.14 4.23
N ALA A 87 -15.46 1.11 3.42
CA ALA A 87 -16.30 -0.09 3.31
C ALA A 87 -16.46 -0.79 4.66
N ASP A 88 -15.36 -0.98 5.39
CA ASP A 88 -15.35 -1.55 6.74
C ASP A 88 -16.24 -0.72 7.70
N ARG A 89 -16.07 0.61 7.70
CA ARG A 89 -16.88 1.50 8.56
C ARG A 89 -18.38 1.46 8.25
N PHE A 90 -18.76 1.24 7.00
CA PHE A 90 -20.16 1.09 6.59
C PHE A 90 -20.67 -0.35 6.65
N LEU A 91 -19.80 -1.32 6.97
CA LEU A 91 -20.11 -2.74 6.93
C LEU A 91 -20.60 -3.20 5.55
N ASP A 92 -20.10 -2.56 4.49
CA ASP A 92 -20.42 -2.91 3.10
C ASP A 92 -19.39 -3.91 2.57
N PHE A 93 -19.63 -5.20 2.89
CA PHE A 93 -18.71 -6.28 2.56
C PHE A 93 -18.45 -6.42 1.06
N ASN A 94 -19.44 -6.14 0.21
CA ASN A 94 -19.27 -6.26 -1.25
C ASN A 94 -18.36 -5.15 -1.78
N PHE A 95 -18.53 -3.92 -1.30
CA PHE A 95 -17.62 -2.82 -1.62
C PHE A 95 -16.22 -3.07 -1.06
N GLY A 96 -16.12 -3.58 0.16
CA GLY A 96 -14.85 -3.95 0.80
C GLY A 96 -14.09 -5.01 0.00
N LYS A 97 -14.79 -6.07 -0.43
CA LYS A 97 -14.22 -7.12 -1.28
C LYS A 97 -13.77 -6.58 -2.64
N ALA A 98 -14.58 -5.74 -3.29
CA ALA A 98 -14.23 -5.14 -4.57
C ALA A 98 -13.00 -4.22 -4.45
N THR A 99 -12.94 -3.38 -3.42
CA THR A 99 -11.79 -2.48 -3.17
C THR A 99 -10.54 -3.25 -2.80
N ALA A 100 -10.64 -4.31 -1.98
CA ALA A 100 -9.54 -5.22 -1.67
C ALA A 100 -8.97 -5.89 -2.93
N GLN A 101 -9.83 -6.43 -3.80
CA GLN A 101 -9.42 -6.99 -5.10
C GLN A 101 -8.69 -5.94 -5.94
N SER A 102 -9.24 -4.72 -6.01
CA SER A 102 -8.64 -3.59 -6.68
C SER A 102 -7.22 -3.31 -6.19
N ILE A 103 -6.97 -3.37 -4.88
CA ILE A 103 -5.64 -3.17 -4.28
C ILE A 103 -4.71 -4.32 -4.68
N VAL A 104 -5.18 -5.57 -4.56
CA VAL A 104 -4.41 -6.77 -4.92
C VAL A 104 -4.00 -6.76 -6.39
N ASP A 105 -4.88 -6.33 -7.29
CA ASP A 105 -4.59 -6.27 -8.73
C ASP A 105 -3.51 -5.23 -9.06
N GLN A 106 -3.33 -4.20 -8.23
CA GLN A 106 -2.34 -3.12 -8.44
C GLN A 106 -0.96 -3.38 -7.85
N THR A 107 -0.82 -4.41 -7.00
CA THR A 107 0.40 -4.80 -6.26
C THR A 107 1.68 -4.89 -7.11
N ASN A 108 1.56 -5.06 -8.43
CA ASN A 108 2.70 -5.29 -9.34
C ASN A 108 3.16 -4.06 -10.13
N HIS A 109 2.51 -2.90 -9.98
CA HIS A 109 2.72 -1.76 -10.89
C HIS A 109 3.47 -0.58 -10.29
N TYR A 110 3.74 -0.57 -8.98
CA TYR A 110 4.31 0.60 -8.31
C TYR A 110 5.63 0.27 -7.62
N LEU A 111 6.68 1.00 -7.99
CA LEU A 111 7.88 1.17 -7.17
C LEU A 111 7.61 2.34 -6.23
N TRP A 112 7.74 2.10 -4.93
CA TRP A 112 7.38 3.09 -3.92
C TRP A 112 8.61 3.91 -3.56
N TYR A 113 8.49 5.24 -3.58
CA TYR A 113 9.52 6.06 -2.98
C TYR A 113 9.45 5.98 -1.44
N PRO A 114 10.58 6.02 -0.71
CA PRO A 114 10.62 5.88 0.74
C PRO A 114 9.71 6.82 1.52
N ARG A 115 9.51 8.04 1.02
CA ARG A 115 8.63 9.01 1.68
C ARG A 115 7.16 8.65 1.50
N GLU A 116 6.78 8.26 0.28
CA GLU A 116 5.40 7.87 -0.05
C GLU A 116 5.00 6.65 0.77
N ILE A 117 5.91 5.69 0.95
CA ILE A 117 5.62 4.52 1.76
C ILE A 117 5.37 4.88 3.22
N VAL A 118 6.14 5.80 3.82
CA VAL A 118 5.95 6.19 5.23
C VAL A 118 4.57 6.82 5.43
N GLU A 119 4.20 7.78 4.58
CA GLU A 119 2.88 8.43 4.67
C GLU A 119 1.76 7.41 4.47
N PHE A 120 1.91 6.53 3.48
CA PHE A 120 0.94 5.48 3.19
C PHE A 120 0.81 4.49 4.34
N VAL A 121 1.90 3.89 4.83
CA VAL A 121 1.82 2.87 5.89
C VAL A 121 1.33 3.48 7.19
N THR A 122 1.70 4.74 7.47
CA THR A 122 1.18 5.47 8.62
C THR A 122 -0.33 5.60 8.53
N TRP A 123 -0.83 6.11 7.41
CA TRP A 123 -2.27 6.24 7.21
C TRP A 123 -2.98 4.87 7.27
N ALA A 124 -2.42 3.85 6.63
CA ALA A 124 -2.98 2.51 6.54
C ALA A 124 -3.15 1.87 7.91
N PHE A 125 -2.09 1.83 8.71
CA PHE A 125 -2.10 1.17 10.02
C PHE A 125 -2.94 1.92 11.07
N GLU A 126 -3.22 3.21 10.84
CA GLU A 126 -4.13 3.99 11.69
C GLU A 126 -5.62 3.83 11.31
N ASN A 127 -5.93 3.50 10.06
CA ASN A 127 -7.30 3.61 9.54
C ASN A 127 -7.91 2.30 9.05
N VAL A 128 -7.09 1.31 8.70
CA VAL A 128 -7.54 -0.01 8.23
C VAL A 128 -7.62 -0.97 9.42
N PRO A 129 -8.62 -1.87 9.48
CA PRO A 129 -8.68 -2.88 10.53
C PRO A 129 -7.35 -3.61 10.68
N PHE A 130 -6.83 -3.66 11.90
CA PHE A 130 -5.51 -4.22 12.17
C PHE A 130 -5.37 -5.68 11.67
N ARG A 131 -6.47 -6.43 11.65
CA ARG A 131 -6.53 -7.83 11.21
C ARG A 131 -6.66 -8.00 9.69
N SER A 132 -6.76 -6.91 8.93
CA SER A 132 -6.97 -6.97 7.49
C SER A 132 -5.77 -7.61 6.79
N PRO A 133 -5.99 -8.59 5.89
CA PRO A 133 -4.94 -9.16 5.04
C PRO A 133 -4.26 -8.11 4.14
N ILE A 134 -4.93 -7.00 3.82
CA ILE A 134 -4.38 -5.91 3.01
C ILE A 134 -3.17 -5.25 3.70
N LEU A 135 -3.16 -5.14 5.03
CA LEU A 135 -1.98 -4.62 5.73
C LEU A 135 -0.78 -5.56 5.58
N GLN A 136 -1.01 -6.88 5.54
CA GLN A 136 0.07 -7.85 5.28
C GLN A 136 0.51 -7.86 3.82
N LEU A 137 -0.39 -7.63 2.87
CA LEU A 137 -0.03 -7.41 1.47
C LEU A 137 1.04 -6.32 1.37
N LYS A 138 0.84 -5.19 2.05
CA LYS A 138 1.76 -4.05 2.04
C LYS A 138 3.09 -4.32 2.72
N VAL A 139 3.07 -5.10 3.80
CA VAL A 139 4.32 -5.63 4.40
C VAL A 139 5.06 -6.53 3.41
N ASN A 140 4.34 -7.39 2.70
CA ASN A 140 4.95 -8.32 1.75
C ASN A 140 5.50 -7.61 0.52
N GLU A 141 4.78 -6.62 -0.03
CA GLU A 141 5.26 -5.71 -1.07
C GLU A 141 6.55 -5.02 -0.63
N PHE A 142 6.53 -4.39 0.55
CA PHE A 142 7.71 -3.74 1.11
C PHE A 142 8.89 -4.69 1.19
N CYS A 143 8.73 -5.85 1.83
CA CYS A 143 9.81 -6.82 1.94
C CYS A 143 10.29 -7.33 0.57
N HIS A 144 9.41 -7.45 -0.43
CA HIS A 144 9.75 -7.94 -1.76
C HIS A 144 10.63 -6.94 -2.52
N PHE A 145 10.26 -5.65 -2.50
CA PHE A 145 10.98 -4.59 -3.20
C PHE A 145 12.13 -3.98 -2.39
N TRP A 146 12.24 -4.31 -1.11
CA TRP A 146 13.37 -3.92 -0.27
C TRP A 146 14.63 -4.72 -0.64
N ASP A 147 15.16 -4.46 -1.83
CA ASP A 147 16.45 -4.96 -2.30
C ASP A 147 17.52 -3.85 -2.32
N GLU A 148 18.76 -4.24 -2.61
CA GLU A 148 19.96 -3.39 -2.52
C GLU A 148 19.89 -2.16 -3.46
N TYR A 149 19.05 -2.20 -4.50
CA TYR A 149 18.82 -1.07 -5.42
C TYR A 149 18.04 0.07 -4.76
N CYS A 150 17.40 -0.20 -3.61
CA CYS A 150 16.65 0.77 -2.83
C CYS A 150 17.46 1.37 -1.67
N LEU A 151 18.80 1.31 -1.66
CA LEU A 151 19.60 1.93 -0.58
C LEU A 151 20.35 3.19 -1.04
N ASP A 152 20.69 3.30 -2.32
CA ASP A 152 21.34 4.49 -2.86
C ASP A 152 20.34 5.65 -2.98
N GLY A 153 20.48 6.62 -2.06
CA GLY A 153 19.64 7.83 -2.01
C GLY A 153 18.46 7.77 -1.04
N TYR A 154 18.33 6.70 -0.24
CA TYR A 154 17.26 6.60 0.75
C TYR A 154 17.51 7.48 1.97
N ASP A 155 16.48 8.23 2.39
CA ASP A 155 16.49 8.89 3.69
C ASP A 155 16.14 7.86 4.78
N VAL A 156 17.17 7.23 5.34
CA VAL A 156 17.03 6.26 6.45
C VAL A 156 16.21 6.86 7.61
N ARG A 157 16.18 8.18 7.77
CA ARG A 157 15.38 8.85 8.81
C ARG A 157 13.88 8.62 8.62
N ALA A 158 13.41 8.51 7.39
CA ALA A 158 12.00 8.21 7.10
C ALA A 158 11.58 6.84 7.66
N LEU A 159 12.51 5.87 7.73
CA LEU A 159 12.22 4.56 8.32
C LEU A 159 11.97 4.62 9.83
N HIS A 160 12.54 5.62 10.52
CA HIS A 160 12.29 5.83 11.95
C HIS A 160 10.89 6.38 12.23
N GLU A 161 10.20 6.89 11.21
CA GLU A 161 8.84 7.43 11.31
C GLU A 161 7.77 6.37 11.02
N MET A 162 8.16 5.15 10.63
CA MET A 162 7.20 4.09 10.33
C MET A 162 6.44 3.62 11.58
N PRO A 163 5.16 3.22 11.44
CA PRO A 163 4.40 2.65 12.54
C PRO A 163 5.10 1.42 13.11
N LEU A 164 5.20 1.36 14.44
CA LEU A 164 5.86 0.25 15.14
C LEU A 164 5.26 -1.11 14.76
N SER A 165 3.94 -1.19 14.59
CA SER A 165 3.22 -2.38 14.13
C SER A 165 3.63 -2.84 12.73
N PHE A 166 3.89 -1.90 11.82
CA PHE A 166 4.37 -2.20 10.47
C PHE A 166 5.80 -2.74 10.55
N THR A 167 6.69 -2.07 11.29
CA THR A 167 8.08 -2.51 11.48
C THR A 167 8.15 -3.91 12.08
N PHE A 168 7.31 -4.23 13.08
CA PHE A 168 7.24 -5.58 13.64
C PHE A 168 6.83 -6.62 12.59
N ARG A 169 5.78 -6.33 11.79
CA ARG A 169 5.36 -7.20 10.68
C ARG A 169 6.46 -7.44 9.67
N VAL A 170 7.21 -6.40 9.31
CA VAL A 170 8.37 -6.49 8.41
C VAL A 170 9.44 -7.40 8.99
N VAL A 171 9.82 -7.23 10.26
CA VAL A 171 10.83 -8.07 10.91
C VAL A 171 10.41 -9.54 10.94
N LEU A 172 9.14 -9.81 11.30
CA LEU A 172 8.59 -11.17 11.29
C LEU A 172 8.61 -11.76 9.88
N ARG A 173 8.20 -10.98 8.87
CA ARG A 173 8.19 -11.42 7.48
C ARG A 173 9.60 -11.71 6.96
N LEU A 174 10.56 -10.85 7.24
CA LEU A 174 11.96 -11.07 6.86
C LEU A 174 12.51 -12.35 7.51
N ARG A 175 12.17 -12.61 8.79
CA ARG A 175 12.54 -13.85 9.46
C ARG A 175 11.94 -15.08 8.76
N GLU A 176 10.68 -15.03 8.35
CA GLU A 176 10.05 -16.13 7.60
C GLU A 176 10.79 -16.40 6.28
N ARG A 177 11.21 -15.35 5.57
CA ARG A 177 11.94 -15.45 4.29
C ARG A 177 13.28 -16.17 4.43
N LEU A 178 13.97 -16.00 5.56
CA LEU A 178 15.23 -16.72 5.82
C LEU A 178 15.07 -18.24 5.85
N HIS A 179 13.85 -18.74 6.03
CA HIS A 179 13.54 -20.16 6.09
C HIS A 179 12.89 -20.70 4.82
N TRP A 180 12.72 -19.87 3.77
CA TRP A 180 12.15 -20.36 2.52
C TRP A 180 13.16 -21.14 1.67
N PRO A 181 12.70 -22.20 0.98
CA PRO A 181 13.48 -22.81 -0.07
C PRO A 181 13.82 -21.78 -1.15
N ASP A 182 15.02 -21.87 -1.71
CA ASP A 182 15.41 -21.09 -2.88
C ASP A 182 14.38 -21.26 -4.01
N GLY A 183 13.92 -20.14 -4.59
CA GLY A 183 12.97 -20.12 -5.69
C GLY A 183 11.48 -20.19 -5.29
N MET A 184 11.15 -20.18 -3.99
CA MET A 184 9.76 -20.04 -3.56
C MET A 184 9.33 -18.57 -3.65
N GLU A 185 8.59 -18.24 -4.72
CA GLU A 185 8.03 -16.90 -4.90
C GLU A 185 6.69 -16.70 -4.17
N HIS A 186 6.31 -15.43 -4.02
CA HIS A 186 5.13 -14.99 -3.25
C HIS A 186 3.78 -15.24 -3.93
N GLU A 187 3.75 -15.78 -5.15
CA GLU A 187 2.62 -15.65 -6.10
C GLU A 187 1.29 -16.30 -5.66
N GLU A 188 1.33 -17.14 -4.62
CA GLU A 188 0.19 -17.99 -4.24
C GLU A 188 -0.57 -17.52 -2.99
N ALA A 189 -0.23 -16.36 -2.42
CA ALA A 189 -0.99 -15.80 -1.30
C ALA A 189 -2.30 -15.14 -1.76
N CYS A 190 -3.39 -15.41 -1.05
CA CYS A 190 -4.66 -14.68 -1.12
C CYS A 190 -4.72 -13.65 0.00
N TYR A 191 -4.99 -12.40 -0.37
CA TYR A 191 -5.17 -11.28 0.56
C TYR A 191 -6.62 -10.76 0.55
N LEU A 192 -7.54 -11.55 -0.01
CA LEU A 192 -8.96 -11.22 -0.03
C LEU A 192 -9.62 -11.77 1.23
N GLU A 193 -10.54 -10.99 1.78
CA GLU A 193 -11.41 -11.44 2.86
C GLU A 193 -12.56 -12.24 2.26
N HIS A 194 -12.55 -13.55 2.46
CA HIS A 194 -13.62 -14.44 2.07
C HIS A 194 -14.73 -14.38 3.12
N ILE A 195 -15.98 -14.24 2.68
CA ILE A 195 -17.13 -14.08 3.59
C ILE A 195 -17.61 -15.44 4.12
N SER A 196 -17.36 -16.51 3.36
CA SER A 196 -17.76 -17.87 3.69
C SER A 196 -16.62 -18.87 3.47
N GLU A 197 -16.78 -20.04 4.08
CA GLU A 197 -15.92 -21.20 3.83
C GLU A 197 -16.01 -21.63 2.36
N ASP A 198 -17.21 -21.69 1.77
CA ASP A 198 -17.40 -21.98 0.34
C ASP A 198 -16.58 -21.06 -0.58
N GLU A 199 -16.53 -19.75 -0.28
CA GLU A 199 -15.71 -18.80 -1.04
C GLU A 199 -14.21 -19.04 -0.86
N THR A 200 -13.81 -19.49 0.33
CA THR A 200 -12.41 -19.84 0.64
C THR A 200 -12.01 -21.12 -0.10
N GLU A 201 -12.87 -22.13 -0.11
CA GLU A 201 -12.65 -23.39 -0.81
C GLU A 201 -12.66 -23.24 -2.34
N ALA A 202 -13.48 -22.32 -2.87
CA ALA A 202 -13.51 -21.99 -4.29
C ALA A 202 -12.31 -21.14 -4.75
N CYS A 203 -11.52 -20.59 -3.83
CA CYS A 203 -10.36 -19.78 -4.14
C CYS A 203 -9.19 -20.66 -4.62
N SER A 204 -8.61 -20.34 -5.78
CA SER A 204 -7.51 -21.11 -6.37
C SER A 204 -6.14 -20.81 -5.76
N LYS A 205 -6.06 -19.86 -4.82
CA LYS A 205 -4.80 -19.49 -4.16
C LYS A 205 -4.44 -20.52 -3.09
N LEU A 206 -3.17 -20.92 -3.04
CA LEU A 206 -2.72 -21.95 -2.12
C LEU A 206 -2.67 -21.48 -0.66
N HIS A 207 -2.46 -20.18 -0.43
CA HIS A 207 -2.23 -19.65 0.91
C HIS A 207 -3.16 -18.49 1.24
N HIS A 208 -4.19 -18.75 2.05
CA HIS A 208 -5.03 -17.70 2.60
C HIS A 208 -4.30 -17.00 3.75
N VAL A 209 -4.09 -15.69 3.60
CA VAL A 209 -3.46 -14.89 4.65
C VAL A 209 -4.49 -14.64 5.75
N LYS A 210 -4.26 -15.23 6.93
CA LYS A 210 -5.09 -15.03 8.11
C LYS A 210 -4.29 -14.34 9.21
N TYR A 211 -4.97 -13.48 9.95
CA TYR A 211 -4.38 -12.85 11.12
C TYR A 211 -4.23 -13.87 12.25
N ASP A 212 -3.02 -13.99 12.78
CA ASP A 212 -2.72 -14.87 13.91
C ASP A 212 -2.66 -14.05 15.21
N GLU A 213 -3.68 -14.21 16.04
CA GLU A 213 -3.76 -13.53 17.34
C GLU A 213 -2.61 -13.89 18.28
N SER A 214 -1.97 -15.05 18.11
CA SER A 214 -0.91 -15.52 19.01
C SER A 214 0.41 -14.77 18.86
N THR A 215 0.64 -14.18 17.68
CA THR A 215 1.85 -13.40 17.39
C THR A 215 1.65 -11.90 17.58
N ASP A 216 0.41 -11.46 17.85
CA ASP A 216 -0.04 -10.06 18.07
C ASP A 216 0.27 -9.06 16.94
N TYR A 217 1.11 -9.46 15.98
CA TYR A 217 1.62 -8.67 14.88
C TYR A 217 1.89 -9.51 13.63
N GLY A 218 1.57 -10.80 13.58
CA GLY A 218 1.88 -11.65 12.44
C GLY A 218 0.63 -12.20 11.76
N ASN A 219 0.66 -12.27 10.43
CA ASN A 219 -0.22 -13.18 9.72
C ASN A 219 0.59 -14.43 9.40
N LEU A 220 0.33 -15.53 10.09
CA LEU A 220 0.89 -16.81 9.69
C LEU A 220 0.19 -17.26 8.40
N ARG A 221 0.97 -17.69 7.41
CA ARG A 221 0.41 -18.60 6.41
C ARG A 221 -0.04 -19.83 7.18
N GLU A 222 -1.30 -20.25 7.03
CA GLU A 222 -1.67 -21.63 7.29
C GLU A 222 -0.87 -22.47 6.29
N VAL A 223 0.35 -22.83 6.67
CA VAL A 223 1.11 -23.87 5.99
C VAL A 223 0.38 -25.14 6.37
N HIS A 224 -0.62 -25.52 5.59
CA HIS A 224 -1.22 -26.85 5.69
C HIS A 224 -0.09 -27.86 5.52
N ASP A 225 0.40 -28.39 6.63
CA ASP A 225 1.24 -29.58 6.82
C ASP A 225 1.97 -30.10 5.57
N MET A 226 2.85 -29.28 4.97
CA MET A 226 3.77 -29.73 3.92
C MET A 226 5.02 -30.45 4.47
N PHE A 227 4.96 -30.90 5.73
CA PHE A 227 5.94 -31.81 6.32
C PHE A 227 5.31 -33.18 6.57
N TYR A 228 5.01 -33.91 5.49
CA TYR A 228 4.84 -35.36 5.50
C TYR A 228 5.59 -35.99 4.32
#